data_AF-A0A927W6D2-F1
#
_entry.id   AF-A0A927W6D2-F1
#
_cell.length_a   1.000
_cell.length_b   1.000
_cell.length_c   1.000
_cell.angle_alpha   90.00
_cell.angle_beta   90.00
_cell.angle_gamma   90.00
#
_symmetry.space_group_name_H-M   'P 1'
#
loop_
_entity.id
_entity.type
_entity.pdbx_description
1 polymer ?
#
loop_
_entity_poly.entity_id
_entity_poly.type
_entity_poly.pdbx_seq_one_letter_code
_entity_poly.pdbx_strand_id
1 'polypeptide(L)'
;MNYEIKGGSMPVAICYLNSGDKIVSESGAMGWMSDNIIMDSNMKGGLFKSIGRSLSGESLFLNTFTCSGNVGKIAFPCSVPGRIMAKELQPNESIICQKGAFMAAEDSVSLNIHFKKRFSSGLFGGEGFILQRITGPGTVLLEFDGHVEELNLNPGERIKVDTGHVAAFEPSVNFDIEMVKGLKNIFFGGEGLFLTTLTGPGKVYLQTMPLQNLAGKLSFYLNTGSTNLRD
;
A
#
# COMPACT_ATOMS: atom_id res chain seq x y z
N MET A 1 12.49 -12.77 -7.89
CA MET A 1 11.93 -11.98 -9.01
C MET A 1 13.02 -11.13 -9.65
N ASN A 2 13.11 -11.09 -10.99
CA ASN A 2 14.01 -10.16 -11.70
C ASN A 2 13.27 -8.85 -11.99
N TYR A 3 13.83 -7.70 -11.60
CA TYR A 3 13.19 -6.40 -11.76
C TYR A 3 14.19 -5.26 -11.97
N GLU A 4 13.68 -4.12 -12.46
CA GLU A 4 14.42 -2.89 -12.62
C GLU A 4 13.54 -1.70 -12.23
N ILE A 5 14.07 -0.76 -11.42
CA ILE A 5 13.37 0.47 -11.03
C ILE A 5 13.97 1.65 -11.79
N LYS A 6 13.15 2.41 -12.51
CA LYS A 6 13.52 3.61 -13.30
C LYS A 6 12.65 4.80 -12.93
N GLY A 7 12.96 5.99 -13.46
CA GLY A 7 12.05 7.15 -13.42
C GLY A 7 12.31 8.16 -12.28
N GLY A 8 13.34 7.96 -11.47
CA GLY A 8 13.74 8.92 -10.43
C GLY A 8 12.62 9.16 -9.41
N SER A 9 12.15 10.41 -9.31
CA SER A 9 11.08 10.83 -8.39
C SER A 9 9.66 10.44 -8.80
N MET A 10 9.48 9.91 -10.01
CA MET A 10 8.22 9.32 -10.50
C MET A 10 8.52 7.91 -11.02
N PRO A 11 8.83 6.97 -10.11
CA PRO A 11 9.43 5.73 -10.51
C PRO A 11 8.43 4.72 -11.09
N VAL A 12 8.97 3.76 -11.83
CA VAL A 12 8.29 2.56 -12.29
C VAL A 12 9.16 1.34 -12.00
N ALA A 13 8.56 0.27 -11.48
CA ALA A 13 9.18 -1.04 -11.39
C ALA A 13 8.79 -1.88 -12.61
N ILE A 14 9.78 -2.38 -13.34
CA ILE A 14 9.60 -3.29 -14.47
C ILE A 14 10.10 -4.66 -14.06
N CYS A 15 9.19 -5.63 -13.99
CA CYS A 15 9.49 -7.02 -13.68
C CYS A 15 9.64 -7.84 -14.96
N TYR A 16 10.62 -8.74 -14.97
CA TYR A 16 10.91 -9.67 -16.05
C TYR A 16 10.57 -11.08 -15.57
N LEU A 17 9.62 -11.74 -16.23
CA LEU A 17 9.06 -13.01 -15.83
C LEU A 17 9.41 -14.09 -16.86
N ASN A 18 9.90 -15.24 -16.41
CA ASN A 18 10.05 -16.42 -17.27
C ASN A 18 8.71 -17.11 -17.47
N SER A 19 8.62 -18.01 -18.45
CA SER A 19 7.41 -18.84 -18.61
C SER A 19 7.04 -19.56 -17.32
N GLY A 20 5.79 -19.41 -16.88
CA GLY A 20 5.27 -20.02 -15.66
C GLY A 20 5.44 -19.15 -14.41
N ASP A 21 6.31 -18.13 -14.43
CA ASP A 21 6.45 -17.20 -13.31
C ASP A 21 5.14 -16.42 -13.11
N LYS A 22 4.84 -16.16 -11.84
CA LYS A 22 3.63 -15.46 -11.41
C LYS A 22 3.98 -14.26 -10.56
N ILE A 23 3.22 -13.19 -10.75
CA ILE A 23 3.26 -12.02 -9.87
C ILE A 23 1.82 -11.68 -9.47
N VAL A 24 1.64 -11.35 -8.20
CA VAL A 24 0.37 -10.87 -7.64
C VAL A 24 0.45 -9.37 -7.43
N SER A 25 -0.64 -8.65 -7.66
CA SER A 25 -0.67 -7.19 -7.55
C SER A 25 -2.08 -6.70 -7.18
N GLU A 26 -2.16 -5.56 -6.50
CA GLU A 26 -3.44 -4.90 -6.24
C GLU A 26 -4.11 -4.40 -7.53
N SER A 27 -5.44 -4.41 -7.53
CA SER A 27 -6.21 -3.90 -8.67
C SER A 27 -5.90 -2.43 -8.92
N GLY A 28 -5.45 -2.11 -10.13
CA GLY A 28 -5.11 -0.74 -10.55
C GLY A 28 -3.61 -0.40 -10.51
N ALA A 29 -2.76 -1.22 -9.89
CA ALA A 29 -1.32 -0.95 -9.81
C ALA A 29 -0.55 -1.28 -11.11
N MET A 30 -1.11 -2.13 -11.98
CA MET A 30 -0.48 -2.49 -13.26
C MET A 30 -0.60 -1.33 -14.26
N GLY A 31 0.53 -0.90 -14.82
CA GLY A 31 0.60 0.14 -15.87
C GLY A 31 0.60 -0.45 -17.28
N TRP A 32 1.53 -1.36 -17.58
CA TRP A 32 1.59 -2.05 -18.86
C TRP A 32 2.24 -3.43 -18.74
N MET A 33 1.97 -4.32 -19.70
CA MET A 33 2.55 -5.65 -19.77
C MET A 33 2.76 -6.10 -21.21
N SER A 34 3.67 -7.05 -21.43
CA SER A 34 3.83 -7.75 -22.70
C SER A 34 2.59 -8.61 -22.99
N ASP A 35 2.31 -8.85 -24.28
CA ASP A 35 1.17 -9.66 -24.76
C ASP A 35 1.13 -11.09 -24.21
N ASN A 36 2.31 -11.61 -23.83
CA ASN A 36 2.46 -12.96 -23.29
C ASN A 36 2.30 -13.04 -21.76
N ILE A 37 1.90 -11.95 -21.10
CA ILE A 37 1.48 -11.93 -19.70
C ILE A 37 -0.04 -12.06 -19.65
N ILE A 38 -0.52 -13.15 -19.06
CA ILE A 38 -1.95 -13.44 -18.94
C ILE A 38 -2.43 -12.99 -17.56
N MET A 39 -3.43 -12.12 -17.54
CA MET A 39 -4.07 -11.64 -16.32
C MET A 39 -5.24 -12.57 -15.96
N ASP A 40 -5.14 -13.20 -14.80
CA ASP A 40 -6.26 -13.88 -14.15
C ASP A 40 -6.80 -12.97 -13.03
N SER A 41 -7.84 -12.20 -13.36
CA SER A 41 -8.60 -11.48 -12.34
C SER A 41 -9.41 -12.51 -11.54
N ASN A 42 -9.03 -12.75 -10.28
CA ASN A 42 -9.74 -13.62 -9.34
C ASN A 42 -11.18 -13.15 -8.98
N MET A 43 -11.79 -12.30 -9.81
CA MET A 43 -13.13 -11.75 -9.64
C MET A 43 -14.26 -12.77 -9.85
N LYS A 44 -14.00 -13.97 -10.38
CA LYS A 44 -15.03 -14.98 -10.61
C LYS A 44 -14.76 -16.24 -9.80
N GLY A 45 -15.61 -16.45 -8.80
CA GLY A 45 -15.55 -17.58 -7.89
C GLY A 45 -15.49 -18.93 -8.60
N GLY A 46 -14.64 -19.81 -8.08
CA GLY A 46 -14.62 -21.23 -8.38
C GLY A 46 -13.45 -21.64 -9.27
N LEU A 47 -12.30 -21.93 -8.65
CA LEU A 47 -11.60 -23.24 -8.72
C LEU A 47 -10.20 -23.19 -8.08
N PHE A 48 -9.61 -22.01 -7.86
CA PHE A 48 -8.32 -21.90 -7.15
C PHE A 48 -8.48 -21.46 -5.70
N LYS A 49 -8.62 -22.48 -4.85
CA LYS A 49 -8.88 -22.39 -3.40
C LYS A 49 -7.58 -22.33 -2.58
N SER A 50 -6.51 -21.70 -3.08
CA SER A 50 -5.16 -21.87 -2.50
C SER A 50 -4.31 -20.60 -2.28
N ILE A 51 -4.77 -19.40 -2.61
CA ILE A 51 -4.21 -18.18 -1.99
C ILE A 51 -5.18 -17.81 -0.87
N GLY A 52 -4.67 -17.89 0.37
CA GLY A 52 -5.46 -17.88 1.60
C GLY A 52 -6.65 -16.92 1.55
N ARG A 53 -7.86 -17.48 1.47
CA ARG A 53 -9.00 -16.81 2.07
C ARG A 53 -8.70 -16.76 3.55
N SER A 54 -8.10 -15.66 3.95
CA SER A 54 -8.14 -15.22 5.32
C SER A 54 -9.60 -15.31 5.78
N LEU A 55 -9.82 -16.00 6.90
CA LEU A 55 -11.08 -16.09 7.62
C LEU A 55 -11.54 -14.70 8.19
N SER A 56 -11.05 -13.60 7.62
CA SER A 56 -11.22 -12.21 8.07
C SER A 56 -12.38 -11.46 7.39
N GLY A 57 -13.08 -12.09 6.44
CA GLY A 57 -14.36 -11.57 5.94
C GLY A 57 -14.30 -10.40 4.94
N GLU A 58 -13.12 -9.98 4.47
CA GLU A 58 -13.01 -8.94 3.42
C GLU A 58 -11.99 -9.33 2.33
N SER A 59 -12.30 -8.99 1.08
CA SER A 59 -11.57 -9.40 -0.12
C SER A 59 -10.39 -8.46 -0.39
N LEU A 60 -9.15 -8.99 -0.33
CA LEU A 60 -8.02 -8.35 -1.02
C LEU A 60 -8.23 -8.58 -2.53
N PHE A 61 -8.52 -7.52 -3.29
CA PHE A 61 -8.71 -7.61 -4.74
C PHE A 61 -7.36 -7.68 -5.45
N LEU A 62 -6.73 -8.86 -5.36
CA LEU A 62 -5.48 -9.15 -6.04
C LEU A 62 -5.74 -9.75 -7.44
N ASN A 63 -4.99 -9.25 -8.41
CA ASN A 63 -4.85 -9.87 -9.72
C ASN A 63 -3.61 -10.75 -9.73
N THR A 64 -3.70 -11.91 -10.38
CA THR A 64 -2.54 -12.77 -10.66
C THR A 64 -2.17 -12.62 -12.13
N PHE A 65 -0.89 -12.39 -12.39
CA PHE A 65 -0.34 -12.30 -13.74
C PHE A 65 0.62 -13.44 -13.95
N THR A 66 0.36 -14.27 -14.96
CA THR A 66 1.18 -15.44 -15.29
C THR A 66 1.85 -15.23 -16.64
N CYS A 67 3.16 -15.42 -16.71
CA CYS A 67 3.88 -15.36 -17.97
C CYS A 67 3.75 -16.68 -18.75
N SER A 68 3.51 -16.59 -20.06
CA SER A 68 3.43 -17.74 -20.96
C SER A 68 4.43 -17.61 -22.11
N GLY A 69 5.13 -18.70 -22.45
CA GLY A 69 6.03 -18.73 -23.60
C GLY A 69 7.39 -18.10 -23.34
N ASN A 70 7.70 -16.97 -23.99
CA ASN A 70 9.00 -16.32 -23.82
C ASN A 70 9.05 -15.45 -22.55
N VAL A 71 10.19 -14.80 -22.27
CA VAL A 71 10.30 -13.85 -21.16
C VAL A 71 9.32 -12.69 -21.36
N GLY A 72 8.37 -12.55 -20.43
CA GLY A 72 7.40 -11.45 -20.41
C GLY A 72 7.89 -10.28 -19.55
N LYS A 73 7.31 -9.10 -19.78
CA LYS A 73 7.57 -7.90 -19.00
C LYS A 73 6.26 -7.37 -18.45
N ILE A 74 6.25 -6.92 -17.20
CA ILE A 74 5.12 -6.24 -16.58
C ILE A 74 5.63 -5.08 -15.74
N ALA A 75 4.95 -3.95 -15.78
CA ALA A 75 5.38 -2.72 -15.15
C ALA A 75 4.33 -2.16 -14.19
N PHE A 76 4.81 -1.69 -13.05
CA PHE A 76 4.03 -1.11 -11.96
C PHE A 76 4.57 0.31 -11.70
N PRO A 77 3.95 1.36 -12.28
CA PRO A 77 4.30 2.74 -11.99
C PRO A 77 3.76 3.15 -10.61
N CYS A 78 4.42 4.11 -9.95
CA CYS A 78 3.84 4.71 -8.76
C CYS A 78 2.57 5.50 -9.07
N SER A 79 1.62 5.47 -8.14
CA SER A 79 0.35 6.20 -8.18
C SER A 79 0.55 7.71 -8.06
N VAL A 80 1.58 8.13 -7.33
CA VAL A 80 2.00 9.54 -7.15
C VAL A 80 3.53 9.67 -7.17
N PRO A 81 4.08 10.89 -7.32
CA PRO A 81 5.53 11.11 -7.12
C PRO A 81 6.00 10.51 -5.79
N GLY A 82 7.05 9.69 -5.83
CA GLY A 82 7.36 8.81 -4.73
C GLY A 82 8.64 7.98 -4.90
N ARG A 83 8.74 6.93 -4.10
CA ARG A 83 9.83 5.94 -4.12
C ARG A 83 9.26 4.54 -4.17
N ILE A 84 9.85 3.68 -5.00
CA ILE A 84 9.60 2.23 -4.95
C ILE A 84 10.67 1.58 -4.10
N MET A 85 10.27 0.74 -3.15
CA MET A 85 11.13 -0.14 -2.38
C MET A 85 10.88 -1.58 -2.78
N ALA A 86 11.93 -2.26 -3.25
CA ALA A 86 11.95 -3.70 -3.36
C ALA A 86 12.51 -4.30 -2.06
N LYS A 87 11.75 -5.20 -1.43
CA LYS A 87 12.19 -5.94 -0.24
C LYS A 87 12.11 -7.43 -0.52
N GLU A 88 13.25 -8.11 -0.43
CA GLU A 88 13.28 -9.55 -0.33
C GLU A 88 12.92 -9.94 1.11
N LEU A 89 11.90 -10.78 1.25
CA LEU A 89 11.45 -11.34 2.53
C LEU A 89 11.85 -12.81 2.57
N GLN A 90 12.60 -13.18 3.61
CA GLN A 90 12.90 -14.57 3.92
C GLN A 90 11.65 -15.31 4.42
N PRO A 91 11.66 -16.66 4.48
CA PRO A 91 10.57 -17.41 5.09
C PRO A 91 10.26 -16.89 6.51
N ASN A 92 8.99 -16.57 6.77
CA ASN A 92 8.49 -15.99 8.04
C ASN A 92 8.95 -14.54 8.34
N GLU A 93 9.81 -13.93 7.53
CA GLU A 93 10.09 -12.50 7.62
C GLU A 93 8.85 -11.73 7.15
N SER A 94 8.48 -10.66 7.86
CA SER A 94 7.35 -9.83 7.48
C SER A 94 7.66 -8.35 7.52
N ILE A 95 6.91 -7.59 6.73
CA ILE A 95 6.79 -6.13 6.84
C ILE A 95 5.32 -5.77 6.98
N ILE A 96 5.02 -4.73 7.75
CA ILE A 96 3.67 -4.17 7.87
C ILE A 96 3.66 -2.86 7.10
N CYS A 97 2.68 -2.65 6.23
CA CYS A 97 2.56 -1.43 5.42
C CYS A 97 1.11 -0.98 5.32
N GLN A 98 0.88 0.29 4.94
CA GLN A 98 -0.45 0.71 4.50
C GLN A 98 -0.89 -0.14 3.30
N LYS A 99 -2.19 -0.46 3.22
CA LYS A 99 -2.75 -1.23 2.11
C LYS A 99 -2.31 -0.68 0.75
N GLY A 100 -2.49 0.63 0.53
CA GLY A 100 -2.13 1.31 -0.72
C GLY A 100 -0.63 1.41 -1.00
N ALA A 101 0.26 0.99 -0.08
CA ALA A 101 1.69 0.93 -0.36
C ALA A 101 2.06 -0.33 -1.17
N PHE A 102 1.21 -1.35 -1.24
CA PHE A 102 1.55 -2.59 -1.95
C PHE A 102 1.30 -2.48 -3.45
N MET A 103 2.36 -2.65 -4.24
CA MET A 103 2.26 -2.66 -5.69
C MET A 103 2.10 -4.09 -6.22
N ALA A 104 3.09 -4.92 -5.96
CA ALA A 104 3.19 -6.27 -6.50
C ALA A 104 4.15 -7.14 -5.68
N ALA A 105 4.02 -8.46 -5.79
CA ALA A 105 4.97 -9.40 -5.20
C ALA A 105 4.94 -10.75 -5.91
N GLU A 106 5.96 -11.57 -5.65
CA GLU A 106 5.95 -12.99 -6.01
C GLU A 106 4.75 -13.69 -5.37
N ASP A 107 4.14 -14.67 -6.07
CA ASP A 107 2.93 -15.36 -5.60
C ASP A 107 3.15 -16.21 -4.34
N SER A 108 4.42 -16.43 -3.96
CA SER A 108 4.81 -17.09 -2.72
C SER A 108 4.66 -16.22 -1.46
N VAL A 109 4.52 -14.89 -1.59
CA VAL A 109 4.29 -14.03 -0.43
C VAL A 109 2.83 -14.11 0.02
N SER A 110 2.60 -13.99 1.32
CA SER A 110 1.25 -13.92 1.89
C SER A 110 0.91 -12.51 2.33
N LEU A 111 -0.33 -12.08 2.04
CA LEU A 111 -0.89 -10.81 2.49
C LEU A 111 -2.03 -11.06 3.46
N ASN A 112 -2.01 -10.38 4.61
CA ASN A 112 -3.07 -10.43 5.60
C ASN A 112 -3.36 -9.04 6.17
N ILE A 113 -4.62 -8.73 6.42
CA ILE A 113 -4.98 -7.51 7.16
C ILE A 113 -4.35 -7.59 8.55
N HIS A 114 -3.54 -6.59 8.90
CA HIS A 114 -2.89 -6.48 10.20
C HIS A 114 -3.70 -5.61 11.15
N PHE A 115 -4.22 -4.50 10.63
CA PHE A 115 -5.00 -3.54 11.40
C PHE A 115 -6.01 -2.86 10.48
N LYS A 116 -7.21 -2.60 11.00
CA LYS A 116 -8.22 -1.81 10.30
C LYS A 116 -8.92 -0.89 11.27
N LYS A 117 -8.96 0.40 10.93
CA LYS A 117 -9.79 1.39 11.62
C LYS A 117 -10.63 2.12 10.59
N ARG A 118 -11.94 1.91 10.65
CA ARG A 118 -12.88 2.76 9.91
C ARG A 118 -12.84 4.14 10.54
N PHE A 119 -12.56 5.13 9.71
CA PHE A 119 -12.78 6.52 10.05
C PHE A 119 -14.12 6.94 9.46
N SER A 120 -14.85 7.80 10.16
CA SER A 120 -16.14 8.33 9.70
C SER A 120 -15.99 9.26 8.47
N SER A 121 -14.76 9.44 7.98
CA SER A 121 -14.36 10.44 7.01
C SER A 121 -14.18 9.89 5.59
N GLY A 122 -14.64 10.66 4.60
CA GLY A 122 -14.56 10.31 3.18
C GLY A 122 -13.15 10.35 2.57
N LEU A 123 -12.14 10.86 3.30
CA LEU A 123 -10.78 11.05 2.77
C LEU A 123 -9.90 9.79 2.75
N PHE A 124 -10.35 8.71 3.41
CA PHE A 124 -9.72 7.38 3.35
C PHE A 124 -10.46 6.43 2.40
N GLY A 125 -11.10 6.96 1.35
CA GLY A 125 -11.79 6.16 0.34
C GLY A 125 -12.96 5.31 0.87
N GLY A 126 -13.52 5.67 2.02
CA GLY A 126 -14.63 4.95 2.68
C GLY A 126 -14.23 3.65 3.40
N GLU A 127 -13.07 3.06 3.10
CA GLU A 127 -12.57 1.84 3.76
C GLU A 127 -11.91 2.11 5.11
N GLY A 128 -11.42 3.35 5.32
CA GLY A 128 -10.66 3.76 6.50
C GLY A 128 -9.17 3.48 6.36
N PHE A 129 -8.45 3.47 7.48
CA PHE A 129 -7.03 3.15 7.50
C PHE A 129 -6.81 1.66 7.71
N ILE A 130 -6.12 1.05 6.75
CA ILE A 130 -5.84 -0.38 6.71
C ILE A 130 -4.33 -0.56 6.63
N LEU A 131 -3.80 -1.32 7.60
CA LEU A 131 -2.46 -1.88 7.51
C LEU A 131 -2.58 -3.35 7.13
N GLN A 132 -1.65 -3.80 6.29
CA GLN A 132 -1.50 -5.20 5.95
C GLN A 132 -0.10 -5.68 6.30
N ARG A 133 -0.03 -6.93 6.74
CA ARG A 133 1.20 -7.67 6.95
C ARG A 133 1.48 -8.49 5.70
N ILE A 134 2.69 -8.33 5.18
CA ILE A 134 3.22 -9.09 4.05
C ILE A 134 4.31 -9.99 4.60
N THR A 135 4.16 -11.30 4.43
CA THR A 135 5.10 -12.30 4.94
C THR A 135 5.67 -13.11 3.80
N GLY A 136 6.98 -13.28 3.77
CA GLY A 136 7.69 -14.07 2.77
C GLY A 136 7.47 -15.59 2.88
N PRO A 137 8.13 -16.37 2.03
CA PRO A 137 9.28 -15.97 1.21
C PRO A 137 8.89 -15.26 -0.09
N GLY A 138 9.76 -14.36 -0.56
CA GLY A 138 9.66 -13.74 -1.87
C GLY A 138 9.94 -12.24 -1.86
N THR A 139 10.01 -11.67 -3.04
CA THR A 139 10.23 -10.24 -3.26
C THR A 139 8.89 -9.52 -3.31
N VAL A 140 8.77 -8.44 -2.54
CA VAL A 140 7.66 -7.49 -2.59
C VAL A 140 8.14 -6.13 -3.09
N LEU A 141 7.32 -5.49 -3.92
CA LEU A 141 7.46 -4.11 -4.38
C LEU A 141 6.43 -3.25 -3.65
N LEU A 142 6.92 -2.24 -2.95
CA LEU A 142 6.13 -1.26 -2.23
C LEU A 142 6.32 0.13 -2.84
N GLU A 143 5.24 0.89 -3.00
CA GLU A 143 5.29 2.32 -3.28
C GLU A 143 5.11 3.13 -2.01
N PHE A 144 5.84 4.24 -1.93
CA PHE A 144 5.75 5.21 -0.85
C PHE A 144 5.60 6.62 -1.41
N ASP A 145 4.68 7.39 -0.84
CA ASP A 145 4.28 8.67 -1.40
C ASP A 145 5.26 9.81 -1.01
N GLY A 146 5.91 10.40 -2.00
CA GLY A 146 6.95 11.41 -1.80
C GLY A 146 8.30 10.82 -1.38
N HIS A 147 9.02 11.53 -0.50
CA HIS A 147 10.26 11.04 0.09
C HIS A 147 9.97 10.08 1.25
N VAL A 148 10.95 9.22 1.56
CA VAL A 148 10.83 8.21 2.62
C VAL A 148 11.95 8.40 3.62
N GLU A 149 11.57 8.81 4.82
CA GLU A 149 12.46 8.87 5.97
C GLU A 149 12.48 7.50 6.67
N GLU A 150 13.65 6.89 6.72
CA GLU A 150 13.89 5.61 7.39
C GLU A 150 14.45 5.85 8.78
N LEU A 151 13.74 5.41 9.82
CA LEU A 151 14.18 5.54 11.21
C LEU A 151 14.31 4.17 11.85
N ASN A 152 15.42 3.94 12.56
CA ASN A 152 15.59 2.75 13.41
C ASN A 152 15.31 3.16 14.85
N LEU A 153 14.19 2.70 15.40
CA LEU A 153 13.81 2.98 16.78
C LEU A 153 14.49 1.99 17.72
N ASN A 154 15.14 2.48 18.76
CA ASN A 154 15.69 1.64 19.83
C ASN A 154 14.56 1.02 20.68
N PRO A 155 14.83 -0.04 21.47
CA PRO A 155 13.84 -0.60 22.39
C PRO A 155 13.23 0.46 23.31
N GLY A 156 11.90 0.62 23.26
CA GLY A 156 11.18 1.61 24.06
C GLY A 156 11.27 3.07 23.56
N GLU A 157 12.04 3.34 22.51
CA GLU A 157 12.05 4.66 21.85
C GLU A 157 10.70 4.90 21.17
N ARG A 158 10.16 6.11 21.33
CA ARG A 158 8.81 6.47 20.88
C ARG A 158 8.84 7.69 19.98
N ILE A 159 8.11 7.61 18.88
CA ILE A 159 7.80 8.77 18.03
C ILE A 159 6.29 8.88 17.84
N LYS A 160 5.82 10.11 17.61
CA LYS A 160 4.43 10.42 17.27
C LYS A 160 4.37 10.94 15.84
N VAL A 161 3.49 10.37 15.04
CA VAL A 161 3.40 10.62 13.60
C VAL A 161 1.93 10.79 13.24
N ASP A 162 1.61 11.75 12.38
CA ASP A 162 0.30 11.77 11.72
C ASP A 162 0.08 10.40 11.03
N THR A 163 -1.08 9.79 11.25
CA THR A 163 -1.33 8.41 10.80
C THR A 163 -1.12 8.20 9.29
N GLY A 164 -1.45 9.19 8.44
CA GLY A 164 -1.28 9.06 6.99
C GLY A 164 0.19 8.97 6.57
N HIS A 165 1.10 9.52 7.37
CA HIS A 165 2.55 9.53 7.11
C HIS A 165 3.25 8.21 7.47
N VAL A 166 2.60 7.28 8.16
CA VAL A 166 3.20 5.96 8.48
C VAL A 166 3.06 5.02 7.30
N ALA A 167 4.10 4.83 6.49
CA ALA A 167 4.04 4.05 5.26
C ALA A 167 4.24 2.55 5.49
N ALA A 168 5.28 2.19 6.24
CA ALA A 168 5.59 0.81 6.62
C ALA A 168 6.42 0.73 7.91
N PHE A 169 6.48 -0.44 8.53
CA PHE A 169 7.31 -0.72 9.70
C PHE A 169 7.55 -2.22 9.90
N GLU A 170 8.59 -2.54 10.66
CA GLU A 170 8.91 -3.91 11.05
C GLU A 170 7.94 -4.44 12.13
N PRO A 171 7.61 -5.75 12.13
CA PRO A 171 6.70 -6.36 13.11
C PRO A 171 7.03 -6.16 14.59
N SER A 172 8.28 -5.84 14.93
CA SER A 172 8.72 -5.59 16.30
C SER A 172 8.34 -4.19 16.81
N VAL A 173 7.96 -3.28 15.92
CA VAL A 173 7.51 -1.93 16.28
C VAL A 173 6.06 -2.01 16.73
N ASN A 174 5.79 -1.55 17.95
CA ASN A 174 4.44 -1.42 18.45
C ASN A 174 3.75 -0.20 17.81
N PHE A 175 2.58 -0.42 17.22
CA PHE A 175 1.75 0.57 16.56
C PHE A 175 0.49 0.83 17.39
N ASP A 176 0.25 2.09 17.75
CA ASP A 176 -0.98 2.51 18.40
C ASP A 176 -1.51 3.79 17.78
N ILE A 177 -2.84 3.92 17.68
CA ILE A 177 -3.50 5.05 17.03
C ILE A 177 -4.55 5.69 17.94
N GLU A 178 -4.37 6.98 18.17
CA GLU A 178 -5.24 7.78 19.03
C GLU A 178 -5.88 8.90 18.22
N MET A 179 -7.19 9.11 18.43
CA MET A 179 -7.87 10.30 17.93
C MET A 179 -7.63 11.44 18.91
N VAL A 180 -6.97 12.51 18.47
CA VAL A 180 -6.76 13.70 19.30
C VAL A 180 -8.03 14.54 19.27
N LYS A 181 -8.84 14.43 20.32
CA LYS A 181 -10.11 15.18 20.46
C LYS A 181 -9.82 16.68 20.60
N GLY A 182 -10.58 17.52 19.90
CA GLY A 182 -10.53 18.99 20.01
C GLY A 182 -9.64 19.70 19.00
N LEU A 183 -8.74 18.99 18.31
CA LEU A 183 -8.01 19.50 17.16
C LEU A 183 -8.85 19.28 15.88
N LYS A 184 -9.49 20.34 15.39
CA LYS A 184 -10.14 20.32 14.07
C LYS A 184 -9.05 20.38 13.00
N ASN A 185 -8.91 19.33 12.20
CA ASN A 185 -8.06 19.39 11.02
C ASN A 185 -8.86 20.03 9.88
N ILE A 186 -8.61 21.32 9.62
CA ILE A 186 -9.33 22.09 8.59
C ILE A 186 -9.17 21.42 7.23
N PHE A 187 -7.99 20.83 6.95
CA PHE A 187 -7.70 20.15 5.68
C PHE A 187 -8.49 18.86 5.46
N PHE A 188 -9.10 18.31 6.53
CA PHE A 188 -9.92 17.10 6.49
C PHE A 188 -11.37 17.42 6.90
N GLY A 189 -11.92 18.56 6.46
CA GLY A 189 -13.32 18.90 6.73
C GLY A 189 -13.66 19.15 8.20
N GLY A 190 -12.67 19.46 9.05
CA GLY A 190 -12.85 19.70 10.48
C GLY A 190 -12.82 18.44 11.35
N GLU A 191 -12.45 17.29 10.79
CA GLU A 191 -12.33 16.03 11.50
C GLU A 191 -11.04 15.95 12.33
N GLY A 192 -11.07 15.14 13.38
CA GLY A 192 -9.98 15.03 14.35
C GLY A 192 -8.66 14.58 13.71
N LEU A 193 -7.54 15.08 14.23
CA LEU A 193 -6.22 14.57 13.88
C LEU A 193 -6.04 13.16 14.45
N PHE A 194 -5.70 12.19 13.61
CA PHE A 194 -5.28 10.87 14.06
C PHE A 194 -3.76 10.86 14.22
N LEU A 195 -3.34 10.55 15.44
CA LEU A 195 -1.93 10.50 15.80
C LEU A 195 -1.57 9.05 16.09
N THR A 196 -0.59 8.55 15.36
CA THR A 196 0.00 7.24 15.58
C THR A 196 1.22 7.39 16.49
N THR A 197 1.30 6.56 17.51
CA THR A 197 2.54 6.34 18.28
C THR A 197 3.22 5.08 17.78
N LEU A 198 4.48 5.19 17.37
CA LEU A 198 5.35 4.07 17.03
C LEU A 198 6.36 3.90 18.16
N THR A 199 6.48 2.69 18.69
CA THR A 199 7.42 2.36 19.78
C THR A 199 8.34 1.23 19.36
N GLY A 200 9.65 1.44 19.41
CA GLY A 200 10.65 0.45 19.02
C GLY A 200 10.73 -0.76 19.97
N PRO A 201 11.52 -1.78 19.60
CA PRO A 201 12.57 -1.70 18.59
C PRO A 201 12.11 -1.98 17.16
N GLY A 202 12.82 -1.42 16.19
CA GLY A 202 12.70 -1.80 14.78
C GLY A 202 12.68 -0.60 13.83
N LYS A 203 12.72 -0.90 12.55
CA LYS A 203 12.69 0.10 11.48
C LYS A 203 11.26 0.55 11.17
N VAL A 204 11.12 1.86 10.95
CA VAL A 204 9.89 2.50 10.46
C VAL A 204 10.20 3.32 9.20
N TYR A 205 9.23 3.41 8.30
CA TYR A 205 9.29 4.13 7.04
C TYR A 205 8.20 5.18 7.03
N LEU A 206 8.59 6.46 7.02
CA LEU A 206 7.67 7.59 7.04
C LEU A 206 7.67 8.28 5.67
N GLN A 207 6.48 8.46 5.10
CA GLN A 207 6.32 9.08 3.78
C GLN A 207 5.99 10.57 3.92
N THR A 208 6.54 11.42 3.06
CA THR A 208 6.36 12.87 3.20
C THR A 208 5.08 13.40 2.55
N MET A 209 4.49 12.66 1.61
CA MET A 209 3.35 13.14 0.82
C MET A 209 2.19 12.13 0.74
N PRO A 210 1.59 11.70 1.87
CA PRO A 210 0.48 10.73 1.84
C PRO A 210 -0.61 11.15 0.84
N LEU A 211 -1.03 10.23 -0.02
CA LEU A 211 -2.04 10.48 -1.05
C LEU A 211 -3.34 11.05 -0.46
N GLN A 212 -3.74 10.62 0.74
CA GLN A 212 -4.94 11.12 1.42
C GLN A 212 -4.79 12.60 1.82
N ASN A 213 -3.60 13.01 2.22
CA ASN A 213 -3.29 14.40 2.57
C ASN A 213 -3.32 15.28 1.31
N LEU A 214 -2.79 14.75 0.19
CA LEU A 214 -2.86 15.41 -1.11
C LEU A 214 -4.33 15.55 -1.57
N ALA A 215 -5.11 14.47 -1.50
CA ALA A 215 -6.54 14.47 -1.84
C ALA A 215 -7.33 15.47 -0.99
N GLY A 216 -7.08 15.51 0.32
CA GLY A 216 -7.68 16.51 1.23
C GLY A 216 -7.37 17.95 0.79
N LYS A 217 -6.12 18.25 0.43
CA LYS A 217 -5.73 19.57 -0.09
C LYS A 217 -6.39 19.91 -1.43
N LEU A 218 -6.52 18.94 -2.34
CA LEU A 218 -7.16 19.13 -3.64
C LEU A 218 -8.69 19.29 -3.51
N SER A 219 -9.31 18.65 -2.51
CA SER A 219 -10.77 18.68 -2.31
C SER A 219 -11.34 20.11 -2.21
N PHE A 220 -10.58 21.06 -1.66
CA PHE A 220 -10.98 22.48 -1.60
C PHE A 220 -11.22 23.10 -2.96
N TYR A 221 -10.44 22.70 -3.97
CA TYR A 221 -10.53 23.22 -5.33
C TYR A 221 -11.51 22.42 -6.19
N LEU A 222 -11.80 21.18 -5.81
CA LEU A 222 -12.70 20.29 -6.54
C LEU A 222 -14.17 20.42 -6.09
N ASN A 223 -14.42 20.85 -4.86
CA ASN A 223 -15.78 21.00 -4.29
C ASN A 223 -16.51 22.30 -4.72
N THR A 224 -16.07 23.00 -5.77
CA THR A 224 -16.70 24.27 -6.22
C THR A 224 -17.93 24.08 -7.12
N GLY A 225 -18.69 22.98 -6.99
CA GLY A 225 -19.71 22.61 -7.96
C GLY A 225 -21.00 22.01 -7.39
N SER A 226 -21.63 22.64 -6.39
CA SER A 226 -23.08 22.45 -6.14
C SER A 226 -23.71 23.69 -5.49
N THR A 227 -23.53 24.87 -6.08
CA THR A 227 -24.52 25.92 -5.90
C THR A 227 -25.77 25.46 -6.62
N ASN A 228 -26.78 25.06 -5.85
CA ASN A 228 -28.14 24.86 -6.33
C ASN A 228 -28.57 26.10 -7.13
N LEU A 229 -28.61 26.00 -8.45
CA LEU A 229 -29.53 26.79 -9.25
C LEU A 229 -30.91 26.16 -9.05
N ARG A 230 -31.55 26.58 -7.96
CA ARG A 230 -33.01 26.66 -7.93
C ARG A 230 -33.36 27.87 -8.80
N ASP A 231 -34.01 27.60 -9.93
CA ASP A 231 -35.11 28.40 -10.46
C ASP A 231 -36.13 27.42 -11.06
#